data_AF-A0A817ZLX7-F1
#
_entry.id   AF-A0A817ZLX7-F1
#
_cell.length_a   1.000
_cell.length_b   1.000
_cell.length_c   1.000
_cell.angle_alpha   90.00
_cell.angle_beta   90.00
_cell.angle_gamma   90.00
#
_symmetry.space_group_name_H-M   'P 1'
#
loop_
_entity.id
_entity.type
_entity.pdbx_description
1 polymer ?
#
loop_
_entity_poly.entity_id
_entity_poly.type
_entity_poly.pdbx_seq_one_letter_code
_entity_poly.pdbx_strand_id
1 'polypeptide(L)'
;MKNLHIIFPTVITCVSQYVPQIIEFIEKIIKKGNAYESNGSVYFDTSKYYQQDSYAKLEPDRIDDIAPLSEDEYALKTVENTGKEKKHKRDFVLWRKNSKFSIHTGNIDSKFLHYDHEIAQSKTYHNNEPWFYYFHHSCHLTIAGLYSSKQLRLLCVLHSWTSTLDYNDHELQKAINYEKMLDDFFLRMQTHLGPLQKFNDSNVDTKLDEHDIILDKCFSVTKSQIYLALCDSIDTSSVMENRTFIN
;
A
#
# COMPACT_ATOMS: atom_id res chain seq x y z
N MET A 1 10.00 2.28 9.86
CA MET A 1 10.52 2.08 8.48
C MET A 1 11.89 1.41 8.44
N LYS A 2 12.94 2.02 9.02
CA LYS A 2 14.32 1.48 8.95
C LYS A 2 14.45 0.02 9.42
N ASN A 3 13.93 -0.30 10.60
CA ASN A 3 14.03 -1.65 11.16
C ASN A 3 13.29 -2.72 10.34
N LEU A 4 12.24 -2.32 9.61
CA LEU A 4 11.49 -3.19 8.70
C LEU A 4 12.11 -3.25 7.29
N HIS A 5 13.26 -2.62 7.05
CA HIS A 5 13.88 -2.49 5.73
C HIS A 5 12.93 -1.93 4.67
N ILE A 6 12.09 -0.96 5.05
CA ILE A 6 11.25 -0.22 4.10
C ILE A 6 12.12 0.86 3.46
N ILE A 7 12.17 0.87 2.13
CA ILE A 7 12.91 1.87 1.35
C ILE A 7 12.27 3.24 1.60
N PHE A 8 13.10 4.25 1.82
CA PHE A 8 12.60 5.61 2.01
C PHE A 8 11.99 6.14 0.71
N PRO A 9 10.86 6.87 0.80
CA PRO A 9 10.24 7.47 -0.37
C PRO A 9 11.19 8.50 -1.01
N THR A 10 11.14 8.62 -2.33
CA THR A 10 11.94 9.59 -3.11
C THR A 10 11.64 11.03 -2.70
N VAL A 11 10.38 11.32 -2.35
CA VAL A 11 9.93 12.65 -1.93
C VAL A 11 9.02 12.48 -0.71
N ILE A 12 9.29 13.26 0.33
CA ILE A 12 8.42 13.39 1.50
C ILE A 12 7.79 14.78 1.43
N THR A 13 6.46 14.83 1.28
CA THR A 13 5.72 16.11 1.23
C THR A 13 5.04 16.37 2.56
N CYS A 14 5.47 17.42 3.25
CA CYS A 14 4.82 17.87 4.49
C CYS A 14 3.70 18.84 4.16
N VAL A 15 2.48 18.61 4.65
CA VAL A 15 1.29 19.43 4.33
C VAL A 15 1.52 20.92 4.59
N SER A 16 2.22 21.27 5.68
CA SER A 16 2.51 22.66 6.05
C SER A 16 3.35 23.41 5.02
N GLN A 17 4.16 22.71 4.21
CA GLN A 17 4.98 23.32 3.16
C GLN A 17 4.18 23.68 1.90
N TYR A 18 2.96 23.15 1.77
CA TYR A 18 2.13 23.31 0.57
C TYR A 18 0.88 24.14 0.82
N VAL A 19 0.75 24.81 1.97
CA VAL A 19 -0.42 25.61 2.37
C VAL A 19 -0.83 26.65 1.30
N PRO A 20 0.07 27.39 0.64
CA PRO A 20 -0.32 28.33 -0.42
C PRO A 20 -0.95 27.64 -1.64
N GLN A 21 -0.38 26.51 -2.10
CA GLN A 21 -0.88 25.73 -3.24
C GLN A 21 -2.18 25.01 -2.89
N ILE A 22 -2.31 24.66 -1.62
CA ILE A 22 -3.53 24.21 -0.97
C ILE A 22 -4.58 25.31 -1.16
N ILE A 23 -4.39 26.54 -0.67
CA ILE A 23 -5.35 27.66 -0.81
C ILE A 23 -5.84 27.83 -2.26
N GLU A 24 -4.91 27.90 -3.21
CA GLU A 24 -5.20 28.00 -4.65
C GLU A 24 -6.08 26.84 -5.17
N PHE A 25 -5.91 25.64 -4.63
CA PHE A 25 -6.70 24.46 -4.98
C PHE A 25 -8.16 24.62 -4.59
N ILE A 26 -8.44 25.07 -3.35
CA ILE A 26 -9.82 25.31 -2.92
C ILE A 26 -10.46 26.45 -3.66
N GLU A 27 -9.76 27.56 -3.87
CA GLU A 27 -10.32 28.72 -4.58
C GLU A 27 -10.84 28.30 -5.97
N LYS A 28 -10.13 27.40 -6.65
CA LYS A 28 -10.57 26.82 -7.93
C LYS A 28 -11.81 25.93 -7.79
N ILE A 29 -11.92 25.13 -6.73
CA ILE A 29 -13.12 24.31 -6.47
C ILE A 29 -14.33 25.20 -6.18
N ILE A 30 -14.17 26.24 -5.35
CA ILE A 30 -15.21 27.24 -5.07
C ILE A 30 -15.65 27.92 -6.36
N LYS A 31 -14.69 28.36 -7.20
CA LYS A 31 -14.97 29.00 -8.49
C LYS A 31 -15.78 28.11 -9.43
N LYS A 32 -15.60 26.79 -9.34
CA LYS A 32 -16.37 25.80 -10.12
C LYS A 32 -17.74 25.49 -9.52
N GLY A 33 -18.08 26.07 -8.37
CA GLY A 33 -19.39 25.95 -7.74
C GLY A 33 -19.58 24.69 -6.90
N ASN A 34 -18.55 23.85 -6.76
CA ASN A 34 -18.58 22.58 -6.03
C ASN A 34 -18.06 22.70 -4.59
N ALA A 35 -17.87 23.92 -4.08
CA ALA A 35 -17.57 24.18 -2.68
C ALA A 35 -18.24 25.47 -2.20
N TYR A 36 -18.43 25.58 -0.89
CA TYR A 36 -18.99 26.77 -0.24
C TYR A 36 -18.32 27.02 1.11
N GLU A 37 -18.32 28.28 1.53
CA GLU A 37 -17.89 28.70 2.86
C GLU A 37 -19.08 28.70 3.83
N SER A 38 -18.84 28.30 5.07
CA SER A 38 -19.78 28.42 6.19
C SER A 38 -19.00 28.50 7.49
N ASN A 39 -19.29 29.50 8.31
CA ASN A 39 -18.70 29.71 9.64
C ASN A 39 -17.16 29.67 9.69
N GLY A 40 -16.50 30.24 8.68
CA GLY A 40 -15.04 30.29 8.57
C GLY A 40 -14.41 29.00 8.01
N SER A 41 -15.21 27.97 7.71
CA SER A 41 -14.77 26.70 7.12
C SER A 41 -15.24 26.58 5.67
N VAL A 42 -14.49 25.83 4.84
CA VAL A 42 -14.86 25.56 3.46
C VAL A 42 -15.21 24.09 3.27
N TYR A 43 -16.39 23.82 2.72
CA TYR A 43 -16.94 22.49 2.51
C TYR A 43 -17.10 22.19 1.02
N PHE A 44 -16.88 20.93 0.65
CA PHE A 44 -17.22 20.43 -0.69
C PHE A 44 -18.70 20.09 -0.78
N ASP A 45 -19.37 20.57 -1.83
CA ASP A 45 -20.80 20.36 -2.08
C ASP A 45 -20.99 19.07 -2.90
N THR A 46 -21.18 17.96 -2.18
CA THR A 46 -21.32 16.64 -2.80
C THR A 46 -22.57 16.50 -3.66
N SER A 47 -23.66 17.17 -3.28
CA SER A 47 -24.91 17.17 -4.05
C SER A 47 -24.75 17.86 -5.40
N LYS A 48 -24.06 19.01 -5.45
CA LYS A 48 -23.76 19.67 -6.72
C LYS A 48 -22.80 18.89 -7.59
N TYR A 49 -21.80 18.25 -6.99
CA TYR A 49 -20.88 17.39 -7.72
C TYR A 49 -21.61 16.19 -8.32
N TYR A 50 -22.55 15.57 -7.60
CA TYR A 50 -23.34 14.42 -8.07
C TYR A 50 -24.15 14.72 -9.34
N GLN A 51 -24.53 15.99 -9.56
CA GLN A 51 -25.21 16.42 -10.79
C GLN A 51 -24.27 16.44 -12.01
N GLN A 52 -22.96 16.49 -11.79
CA GLN A 52 -21.93 16.61 -12.83
C GLN A 52 -21.19 15.28 -13.07
N ASP A 53 -20.97 14.48 -12.03
CA ASP A 53 -20.27 13.18 -12.10
C ASP A 53 -20.64 12.31 -10.88
N SER A 54 -20.36 11.00 -10.94
CA SER A 54 -20.67 10.08 -9.84
C SER A 54 -19.76 10.28 -8.62
N TYR A 55 -20.39 10.44 -7.45
CA TYR A 55 -19.74 10.43 -6.12
C TYR A 55 -19.84 9.03 -5.48
N ALA A 56 -18.91 8.68 -4.57
CA ALA A 56 -18.77 7.33 -4.02
C ALA A 56 -18.48 6.28 -5.10
N LYS A 57 -17.51 6.55 -5.98
CA LYS A 57 -17.24 5.70 -7.15
C LYS A 57 -16.59 4.37 -6.76
N LEU A 58 -15.84 4.34 -5.66
CA LEU A 58 -15.16 3.13 -5.20
C LEU A 58 -16.09 2.17 -4.45
N GLU A 59 -17.09 2.70 -3.73
CA GLU A 59 -18.13 1.92 -3.04
C GLU A 59 -19.53 2.57 -3.23
N PRO A 60 -20.17 2.37 -4.41
CA PRO A 60 -21.44 3.03 -4.75
C PRO A 60 -22.58 2.70 -3.78
N ASP A 61 -22.58 1.48 -3.24
CA ASP A 61 -23.63 0.99 -2.33
C ASP A 61 -23.59 1.65 -0.95
N ARG A 62 -22.47 2.28 -0.57
CA ARG A 62 -22.29 2.94 0.73
C ARG A 62 -22.72 4.41 0.73
N ILE A 63 -23.30 4.90 -0.37
CA ILE A 63 -23.72 6.30 -0.50
C ILE A 63 -24.82 6.70 0.52
N ASP A 64 -25.64 5.72 0.92
CA ASP A 64 -26.72 5.88 1.90
C ASP A 64 -26.24 5.61 3.34
N ASP A 65 -25.11 4.93 3.51
CA ASP A 65 -24.47 4.65 4.81
C ASP A 65 -23.77 5.88 5.41
N ILE A 66 -23.80 7.04 4.73
CA ILE A 66 -23.28 8.32 5.22
C ILE A 66 -24.27 8.91 6.26
N ALA A 67 -24.58 8.13 7.29
CA ALA A 67 -25.04 8.57 8.60
C ALA A 67 -23.81 9.03 9.41
N PRO A 68 -23.95 9.84 10.48
CA PRO A 68 -22.84 10.62 11.03
C PRO A 68 -21.74 9.69 11.54
N LEU A 69 -20.71 9.48 10.72
CA LEU A 69 -19.44 8.97 11.19
C LEU A 69 -18.97 10.04 12.18
N SER A 70 -18.96 9.67 13.47
CA SER A 70 -18.49 10.54 14.52
C SER A 70 -17.08 11.00 14.15
N GLU A 71 -16.81 12.26 14.44
CA GLU A 71 -15.59 13.02 14.11
C GLU A 71 -14.30 12.43 14.73
N ASP A 72 -14.41 11.26 15.36
CA ASP A 72 -13.41 10.63 16.23
C ASP A 72 -12.13 10.20 15.49
N GLU A 73 -12.15 10.05 14.16
CA GLU A 73 -10.98 9.57 13.41
C GLU A 73 -10.20 10.66 12.64
N TYR A 74 -10.63 11.94 12.66
CA TYR A 74 -9.92 12.97 11.87
C TYR A 74 -9.75 14.36 12.48
N ALA A 75 -10.32 14.69 13.65
CA ALA A 75 -10.15 16.02 14.23
C ALA A 75 -9.75 15.98 15.71
N LEU A 76 -8.54 16.48 16.00
CA LEU A 76 -8.17 17.00 17.31
C LEU A 76 -9.24 18.01 17.77
N LYS A 77 -10.05 17.60 18.76
CA LYS A 77 -10.94 18.38 19.64
C LYS A 77 -11.20 19.84 19.22
N THR A 78 -12.28 20.08 18.47
CA THR A 78 -13.06 21.32 18.60
C THR A 78 -14.56 21.06 18.44
N VAL A 79 -15.23 20.96 19.60
CA VAL A 79 -16.60 21.40 19.93
C VAL A 79 -17.79 20.79 19.17
N GLU A 80 -18.59 20.05 19.94
CA GLU A 80 -19.84 19.31 19.67
C GLU A 80 -21.04 20.12 19.09
N ASN A 81 -20.90 20.84 17.98
CA ASN A 81 -22.04 21.60 17.40
C ASN A 81 -22.16 21.61 15.85
N THR A 82 -21.48 20.71 15.15
CA THR A 82 -21.28 20.73 13.68
C THR A 82 -22.49 20.38 12.81
N GLY A 83 -23.65 20.02 13.40
CA GLY A 83 -24.85 19.67 12.64
C GLY A 83 -25.53 20.81 11.87
N LYS A 84 -25.15 22.08 12.10
CA LYS A 84 -25.78 23.26 11.49
C LYS A 84 -24.99 23.91 10.34
N GLU A 85 -23.75 23.50 10.09
CA GLU A 85 -22.83 24.23 9.19
C GLU A 85 -22.79 23.63 7.78
N LYS A 86 -23.15 22.35 7.64
CA LYS A 86 -23.16 21.64 6.37
C LYS A 86 -24.54 21.71 5.70
N LYS A 87 -24.57 21.97 4.39
CA LYS A 87 -25.80 21.86 3.57
C LYS A 87 -26.27 20.42 3.49
N HIS A 88 -25.34 19.47 3.36
CA HIS A 88 -25.64 18.05 3.35
C HIS A 88 -24.71 17.27 4.26
N LYS A 89 -25.22 16.17 4.85
CA LYS A 89 -24.44 15.28 5.73
C LYS A 89 -23.16 14.72 5.08
N ARG A 90 -23.18 14.63 3.75
CA ARG A 90 -22.09 14.07 2.91
C ARG A 90 -20.96 15.08 2.63
N ASP A 91 -21.15 16.34 2.98
CA ASP A 91 -20.15 17.37 2.73
C ASP A 91 -18.95 17.23 3.68
N PHE A 92 -17.76 17.34 3.12
CA PHE A 92 -16.49 17.17 3.81
C PHE A 92 -15.62 18.42 3.71
N VAL A 93 -14.76 18.61 4.70
CA VAL A 93 -13.78 19.70 4.71
C VAL A 93 -12.69 19.40 3.69
N LEU A 94 -12.39 20.38 2.85
CA LEU A 94 -11.44 20.23 1.77
C LEU A 94 -10.00 20.40 2.27
N TRP A 95 -9.11 19.40 2.12
CA TRP A 95 -7.74 19.63 1.60
C TRP A 95 -6.80 18.41 1.38
N ARG A 96 -6.32 18.23 0.12
CA ARG A 96 -4.88 18.06 -0.29
C ARG A 96 -4.75 18.19 -1.84
N LYS A 97 -3.64 18.77 -2.35
CA LYS A 97 -3.28 18.86 -3.79
C LYS A 97 -2.15 17.88 -4.12
N ASN A 98 -2.06 17.36 -5.34
CA ASN A 98 -0.83 16.75 -5.88
C ASN A 98 -0.70 16.90 -7.40
N SER A 99 0.19 16.16 -8.09
CA SER A 99 0.36 16.02 -9.56
C SER A 99 -0.26 14.72 -10.09
N LYS A 100 -0.60 14.59 -11.39
CA LYS A 100 -1.17 13.35 -11.97
C LYS A 100 -0.28 12.13 -11.65
N PHE A 101 -0.87 11.03 -11.21
CA PHE A 101 -0.14 9.81 -10.82
C PHE A 101 -0.80 8.55 -11.39
N SER A 102 0.01 7.54 -11.71
CA SER A 102 -0.49 6.28 -12.25
C SER A 102 -1.12 5.38 -11.19
N ILE A 103 -0.53 5.32 -9.99
CA ILE A 103 -0.96 4.43 -8.89
C ILE A 103 -1.11 5.26 -7.62
N HIS A 104 -2.22 5.05 -6.90
CA HIS A 104 -2.46 5.58 -5.56
C HIS A 104 -2.57 4.43 -4.55
N THR A 105 -1.99 4.58 -3.36
CA THR A 105 -1.85 3.48 -2.39
C THR A 105 -2.34 3.88 -1.01
N GLY A 106 -2.88 2.93 -0.25
CA GLY A 106 -2.95 3.01 1.21
C GLY A 106 -3.81 1.90 1.80
N ASN A 107 -4.43 2.12 2.95
CA ASN A 107 -5.18 1.07 3.65
C ASN A 107 -6.60 0.90 3.05
N ILE A 108 -7.20 -0.28 3.23
CA ILE A 108 -8.57 -0.60 2.83
C ILE A 108 -9.60 0.35 3.48
N ASP A 109 -9.36 0.81 4.70
CA ASP A 109 -10.23 1.80 5.38
C ASP A 109 -10.31 3.13 4.65
N SER A 110 -9.26 3.49 3.91
CA SER A 110 -9.21 4.74 3.16
C SER A 110 -9.99 4.63 1.85
N LYS A 111 -10.37 3.41 1.40
CA LYS A 111 -11.13 3.18 0.17
C LYS A 111 -12.43 3.99 0.17
N PHE A 112 -13.17 3.92 1.28
CA PHE A 112 -14.33 4.74 1.56
C PHE A 112 -14.19 5.29 2.99
N LEU A 113 -14.25 6.59 3.24
CA LEU A 113 -14.71 7.67 2.37
C LEU A 113 -13.55 8.53 1.80
N HIS A 114 -12.31 8.27 2.24
CA HIS A 114 -11.16 9.14 1.97
C HIS A 114 -10.79 9.22 0.49
N TYR A 115 -10.62 8.09 -0.22
CA TYR A 115 -10.28 8.14 -1.64
C TYR A 115 -11.43 8.62 -2.53
N ASP A 116 -12.69 8.40 -2.12
CA ASP A 116 -13.83 9.01 -2.80
C ASP A 116 -13.81 10.55 -2.68
N HIS A 117 -13.41 11.09 -1.52
CA HIS A 117 -13.13 12.52 -1.37
C HIS A 117 -12.00 12.95 -2.31
N GLU A 118 -10.87 12.24 -2.31
CA GLU A 118 -9.73 12.58 -3.15
C GLU A 118 -10.11 12.60 -4.63
N ILE A 119 -10.84 11.60 -5.12
CA ILE A 119 -11.32 11.51 -6.52
C ILE A 119 -12.22 12.70 -6.85
N ALA A 120 -13.20 13.03 -6.00
CA ALA A 120 -14.16 14.10 -6.27
C ALA A 120 -13.49 15.48 -6.31
N GLN A 121 -12.58 15.76 -5.37
CA GLN A 121 -11.79 16.99 -5.32
C GLN A 121 -10.92 17.14 -6.57
N SER A 122 -10.20 16.07 -6.87
CA SER A 122 -9.27 15.95 -7.98
C SER A 122 -9.93 16.17 -9.35
N LYS A 123 -11.03 15.46 -9.62
CA LYS A 123 -11.81 15.59 -10.85
C LYS A 123 -12.42 16.98 -10.99
N THR A 124 -12.99 17.52 -9.92
CA THR A 124 -13.49 18.89 -9.93
C THR A 124 -12.40 19.85 -10.34
N TYR A 125 -11.18 19.71 -9.79
CA TYR A 125 -10.07 20.57 -10.17
C TYR A 125 -9.62 20.38 -11.63
N HIS A 126 -9.57 19.14 -12.15
CA HIS A 126 -9.08 18.80 -13.49
C HIS A 126 -10.12 18.74 -14.60
N ASN A 127 -11.33 19.28 -14.41
CA ASN A 127 -12.40 19.24 -15.42
C ASN A 127 -12.85 17.79 -15.73
N ASN A 128 -13.04 16.98 -14.69
CA ASN A 128 -13.51 15.59 -14.75
C ASN A 128 -12.57 14.57 -15.40
N GLU A 129 -11.34 14.96 -15.72
CA GLU A 129 -10.30 14.01 -16.12
C GLU A 129 -9.85 13.15 -14.92
N PRO A 130 -9.74 11.82 -15.08
CA PRO A 130 -9.26 10.94 -14.01
C PRO A 130 -7.80 11.26 -13.68
N TRP A 131 -7.56 11.44 -12.40
CA TRP A 131 -6.22 11.76 -11.87
C TRP A 131 -5.41 10.53 -11.53
N PHE A 132 -6.08 9.46 -11.11
CA PHE A 132 -5.51 8.16 -10.75
C PHE A 132 -6.17 7.08 -11.63
N TYR A 133 -5.37 6.12 -12.09
CA TYR A 133 -5.87 4.99 -12.89
C TYR A 133 -6.03 3.72 -12.07
N TYR A 134 -5.15 3.51 -11.08
CA TYR A 134 -5.14 2.32 -10.23
C TYR A 134 -5.05 2.69 -8.75
N PHE A 135 -5.83 2.00 -7.92
CA PHE A 135 -5.75 2.09 -6.47
C PHE A 135 -5.30 0.75 -5.89
N HIS A 136 -4.33 0.78 -4.99
CA HIS A 136 -3.81 -0.39 -4.29
C HIS A 136 -4.08 -0.25 -2.79
N HIS A 137 -4.85 -1.20 -2.23
CA HIS A 137 -5.35 -1.15 -0.86
C HIS A 137 -4.80 -2.30 -0.02
N SER A 138 -3.93 -2.00 0.93
CA SER A 138 -3.46 -3.01 1.90
C SER A 138 -4.54 -3.28 2.95
N CYS A 139 -4.69 -4.52 3.41
CA CYS A 139 -5.58 -4.87 4.53
C CYS A 139 -4.96 -4.56 5.89
N HIS A 140 -5.78 -4.66 6.95
CA HIS A 140 -5.37 -4.40 8.33
C HIS A 140 -4.30 -5.38 8.85
N LEU A 141 -3.59 -4.91 9.87
CA LEU A 141 -2.65 -5.68 10.67
C LEU A 141 -2.97 -5.52 12.16
N THR A 142 -3.21 -6.63 12.85
CA THR A 142 -3.35 -6.70 14.31
C THR A 142 -2.12 -7.44 14.85
N ILE A 143 -1.46 -7.00 15.93
CA ILE A 143 -0.28 -7.67 16.48
C ILE A 143 -0.42 -7.85 17.99
N ALA A 144 -0.10 -9.04 18.50
CA ALA A 144 0.09 -9.32 19.93
C ALA A 144 1.44 -10.05 20.16
N GLY A 145 2.27 -9.57 21.09
CA GLY A 145 3.55 -10.21 21.49
C GLY A 145 4.84 -9.47 21.08
N LEU A 146 5.99 -10.10 21.35
CA LEU A 146 7.35 -9.56 21.10
C LEU A 146 8.04 -10.33 19.98
N TYR A 147 8.32 -9.67 18.85
CA TYR A 147 8.92 -10.28 17.65
C TYR A 147 9.96 -9.37 17.00
N SER A 148 10.88 -9.98 16.24
CA SER A 148 11.90 -9.22 15.51
C SER A 148 11.30 -8.51 14.29
N SER A 149 11.91 -7.40 13.86
CA SER A 149 11.46 -6.71 12.64
C SER A 149 11.62 -7.57 11.38
N LYS A 150 12.52 -8.56 11.38
CA LYS A 150 12.68 -9.54 10.29
C LYS A 150 11.48 -10.51 10.24
N GLN A 151 11.03 -11.01 11.39
CA GLN A 151 9.88 -11.91 11.49
C GLN A 151 8.58 -11.22 11.06
N LEU A 152 8.37 -9.97 11.51
CA LEU A 152 7.23 -9.17 11.08
C LEU A 152 7.24 -8.94 9.57
N ARG A 153 8.40 -8.63 8.99
CA ARG A 153 8.54 -8.46 7.54
C ARG A 153 8.28 -9.78 6.79
N LEU A 154 8.82 -10.90 7.28
CA LEU A 154 8.60 -12.22 6.70
C LEU A 154 7.12 -12.58 6.70
N LEU A 155 6.43 -12.32 7.82
CA LEU A 155 5.00 -12.56 7.90
C LEU A 155 4.23 -11.79 6.83
N CYS A 156 4.53 -10.50 6.61
CA CYS A 156 3.87 -9.70 5.59
C CYS A 156 4.10 -10.22 4.17
N VAL A 157 5.28 -10.77 3.85
CA VAL A 157 5.56 -11.28 2.49
C VAL A 157 5.09 -12.70 2.27
N LEU A 158 4.90 -13.48 3.34
CA LEU A 158 4.36 -14.83 3.30
C LEU A 158 2.83 -14.84 3.09
N HIS A 159 2.18 -13.69 3.19
CA HIS A 159 0.74 -13.55 3.02
C HIS A 159 0.43 -12.60 1.86
N SER A 160 -0.71 -12.83 1.21
CA SER A 160 -1.21 -11.89 0.21
C SER A 160 -1.55 -10.55 0.86
N TRP A 161 -1.15 -9.45 0.22
CA TRP A 161 -1.43 -8.10 0.67
C TRP A 161 -2.93 -7.72 0.56
N THR A 162 -3.70 -8.46 -0.25
CA THR A 162 -5.15 -8.26 -0.43
C THR A 162 -5.99 -8.96 0.62
N SER A 163 -5.38 -9.82 1.45
CA SER A 163 -6.07 -10.63 2.43
C SER A 163 -5.88 -10.05 3.83
N THR A 164 -6.91 -10.15 4.67
CA THR A 164 -6.77 -9.85 6.09
C THR A 164 -5.77 -10.82 6.72
N LEU A 165 -4.78 -10.28 7.42
CA LEU A 165 -3.75 -11.05 8.09
C LEU A 165 -4.06 -11.18 9.58
N ASP A 166 -4.57 -12.35 9.97
CA ASP A 166 -4.86 -12.66 11.37
C ASP A 166 -3.60 -13.13 12.10
N TYR A 167 -3.14 -12.31 13.04
CA TYR A 167 -1.93 -12.57 13.82
C TYR A 167 -2.24 -13.43 15.04
N ASN A 168 -2.27 -14.74 14.80
CA ASN A 168 -2.29 -15.73 15.88
C ASN A 168 -0.90 -16.38 15.99
N ASP A 169 -0.66 -17.07 17.12
CA ASP A 169 0.62 -17.74 17.36
C ASP A 169 0.97 -18.71 16.24
N HIS A 170 -0.01 -19.34 15.59
CA HIS A 170 0.20 -20.26 14.48
C HIS A 170 0.74 -19.58 13.22
N GLU A 171 0.18 -18.45 12.78
CA GLU A 171 0.67 -17.70 11.62
C GLU A 171 2.08 -17.17 11.85
N LEU A 172 2.39 -16.80 13.09
CA LEU A 172 3.72 -16.37 13.49
C LEU A 172 4.77 -17.47 13.47
N GLN A 173 4.39 -18.68 13.88
CA GLN A 173 5.28 -19.83 13.77
C GLN A 173 5.72 -20.06 12.32
N LYS A 174 4.87 -19.74 11.32
CA LYS A 174 5.28 -19.82 9.90
C LYS A 174 6.46 -18.89 9.61
N ALA A 175 6.41 -17.64 10.06
CA ALA A 175 7.51 -16.68 9.85
C ALA A 175 8.80 -17.10 10.59
N ILE A 176 8.69 -17.60 11.82
CA ILE A 176 9.83 -18.10 12.60
C ILE A 176 10.46 -19.33 11.92
N ASN A 177 9.64 -20.28 11.49
CA ASN A 177 10.11 -21.48 10.81
C ASN A 177 10.77 -21.16 9.47
N TYR A 178 10.21 -20.19 8.74
CA TYR A 178 10.80 -19.72 7.48
C TYR A 178 12.14 -19.04 7.71
N GLU A 179 12.24 -18.19 8.73
CA GLU A 179 13.51 -17.58 9.15
C GLU A 179 14.57 -18.64 9.45
N LYS A 180 14.22 -19.63 10.28
CA LYS A 180 15.13 -20.74 10.63
C LYS A 180 15.58 -21.52 9.40
N MET A 181 14.65 -21.81 8.49
CA MET A 181 14.94 -22.53 7.25
C MET A 181 15.95 -21.76 6.36
N LEU A 182 15.82 -20.44 6.27
CA LEU A 182 16.79 -19.59 5.56
C LEU A 182 18.17 -19.59 6.24
N ASP A 183 18.19 -19.42 7.56
CA ASP A 183 19.44 -19.40 8.32
C ASP A 183 20.17 -20.75 8.19
N ASP A 184 19.45 -21.87 8.27
CA ASP A 184 19.97 -23.22 8.06
C ASP A 184 20.50 -23.43 6.62
N PHE A 185 19.80 -22.89 5.61
CA PHE A 185 20.25 -22.95 4.22
C PHE A 185 21.57 -22.19 4.01
N PHE A 186 21.66 -20.94 4.48
CA PHE A 186 22.87 -20.15 4.34
C PHE A 186 24.04 -20.72 5.13
N LEU A 187 23.78 -21.32 6.30
CA LEU A 187 24.79 -22.03 7.08
C LEU A 187 25.34 -23.24 6.31
N ARG A 188 24.47 -24.03 5.65
CA ARG A 188 24.90 -25.13 4.78
C ARG A 188 25.70 -24.62 3.59
N MET A 189 25.24 -23.57 2.91
CA MET A 189 25.99 -22.95 1.81
C MET A 189 27.39 -22.51 2.24
N GLN A 190 27.52 -21.81 3.36
CA GLN A 190 28.84 -21.39 3.88
C GLN A 190 29.73 -22.60 4.20
N THR A 191 29.16 -23.67 4.75
CA THR A 191 29.89 -24.91 5.04
C THR A 191 30.43 -25.57 3.77
N HIS A 192 29.69 -25.53 2.65
CA HIS A 192 30.12 -26.11 1.37
C HIS A 192 31.00 -25.17 0.53
N LEU A 193 30.78 -23.85 0.57
CA LEU A 193 31.55 -22.85 -0.17
C LEU A 193 32.88 -22.49 0.51
N GLY A 194 32.96 -22.54 1.84
CA GLY A 194 34.19 -22.27 2.59
C GLY A 194 35.37 -23.17 2.19
N PRO A 195 35.16 -24.48 1.96
CA PRO A 195 36.15 -25.37 1.36
C PRO A 195 36.55 -24.97 -0.07
N LEU A 196 35.59 -24.55 -0.91
CA LEU A 196 35.82 -24.19 -2.32
C LEU A 196 36.61 -22.89 -2.48
N GLN A 197 36.45 -21.91 -1.59
CA GLN A 197 37.26 -20.68 -1.58
C GLN A 197 38.76 -20.95 -1.35
N LYS A 198 39.13 -22.11 -0.79
CA LYS A 198 40.52 -22.55 -0.63
C LYS A 198 41.04 -23.31 -1.86
N PHE A 199 40.16 -23.76 -2.75
CA PHE A 199 40.49 -24.34 -4.05
C PHE A 199 40.63 -23.23 -5.10
N ASN A 200 41.74 -22.51 -5.04
CA ASN A 200 42.10 -21.52 -6.05
C ASN A 200 43.05 -22.16 -7.07
N ASP A 201 42.59 -23.24 -7.71
CA ASP A 201 43.41 -23.95 -8.70
C ASP A 201 43.10 -23.40 -10.10
N SER A 202 44.13 -22.90 -10.77
CA SER A 202 44.03 -22.25 -12.09
C SER A 202 43.69 -23.24 -13.23
N ASN A 203 43.48 -24.52 -12.89
CA ASN A 203 43.26 -25.65 -13.78
C ASN A 203 41.87 -26.29 -13.63
N VAL A 204 40.89 -25.59 -13.03
CA VAL A 204 39.50 -26.08 -13.03
C VAL A 204 39.01 -26.12 -14.49
N ASP A 205 38.81 -27.32 -15.01
CA ASP A 205 38.17 -27.54 -16.31
C ASP A 205 36.80 -26.85 -16.27
N THR A 206 36.64 -25.77 -17.03
CA THR A 206 35.43 -24.93 -17.09
C THR A 206 34.24 -25.63 -17.75
N LYS A 207 34.27 -26.96 -17.84
CA LYS A 207 33.24 -27.75 -18.49
C LYS A 207 32.14 -28.01 -17.48
N LEU A 208 31.03 -27.30 -17.64
CA LEU A 208 29.80 -27.51 -16.88
C LEU A 208 29.43 -29.00 -16.94
N ASP A 209 29.30 -29.61 -15.77
CA ASP A 209 28.87 -31.00 -15.69
C ASP A 209 27.34 -31.11 -15.82
N GLU A 210 26.81 -32.32 -15.85
CA GLU A 210 25.35 -32.53 -15.95
C GLU A 210 24.59 -31.90 -14.77
N HIS A 211 25.21 -31.85 -13.58
CA HIS A 211 24.60 -31.24 -12.40
C HIS A 211 24.54 -29.71 -12.51
N ASP A 212 25.57 -29.07 -13.04
CA ASP A 212 25.60 -27.64 -13.30
C ASP A 212 24.50 -27.24 -14.30
N ILE A 213 24.31 -28.04 -15.36
CA ILE A 213 23.26 -27.80 -16.36
C ILE A 213 21.87 -27.93 -15.74
N ILE A 214 21.66 -28.95 -14.89
CA ILE A 214 20.40 -29.12 -14.15
C ILE A 214 20.16 -27.93 -13.22
N LEU A 215 21.18 -27.50 -12.48
CA LEU A 215 21.08 -26.39 -11.54
C LEU A 215 20.76 -25.06 -12.26
N ASP A 216 21.41 -24.78 -13.39
CA ASP A 216 21.13 -23.59 -14.21
C ASP A 216 19.70 -23.61 -14.78
N LYS A 217 19.24 -24.79 -15.22
CA LYS A 217 17.86 -24.97 -15.67
C LYS A 217 16.86 -24.73 -14.55
N CYS A 218 17.08 -25.32 -13.36
CA CYS A 218 16.25 -25.10 -12.19
C CYS A 218 16.23 -23.61 -11.81
N PHE A 219 17.39 -22.96 -11.78
CA PHE A 219 17.51 -21.52 -11.50
C PHE A 219 16.71 -20.68 -12.50
N SER A 220 16.83 -20.96 -13.80
CA SER A 220 16.12 -20.25 -14.86
C SER A 220 14.60 -20.42 -14.78
N VAL A 221 14.13 -21.62 -14.47
CA VAL A 221 12.70 -21.92 -14.26
C VAL A 221 12.18 -21.18 -13.04
N THR A 222 12.86 -21.30 -11.89
CA THR A 222 12.46 -20.63 -10.65
C THR A 222 12.46 -19.10 -10.82
N LYS A 223 13.46 -18.53 -11.49
CA LYS A 223 13.51 -17.09 -11.80
C LYS A 223 12.29 -16.64 -12.61
N SER A 224 11.89 -17.44 -13.61
CA SER A 224 10.72 -17.16 -14.44
C SER A 224 9.42 -17.25 -13.65
N GLN A 225 9.28 -18.26 -12.78
CA GLN A 225 8.12 -18.42 -11.90
C GLN A 225 7.98 -17.25 -10.92
N ILE A 226 9.10 -16.83 -10.29
CA ILE A 226 9.13 -15.66 -9.40
C ILE A 226 8.69 -14.41 -10.17
N TYR A 227 9.19 -14.20 -11.39
CA TYR A 227 8.79 -13.07 -12.21
C TYR A 227 7.29 -13.06 -12.50
N LEU A 228 6.73 -14.21 -12.91
CA LEU A 228 5.30 -14.33 -13.22
C LEU A 228 4.43 -14.08 -11.99
N ALA A 229 4.79 -14.62 -10.82
CA ALA A 229 4.07 -14.37 -9.57
C ALA A 229 4.12 -12.88 -9.16
N LEU A 230 5.26 -12.21 -9.33
CA LEU A 230 5.34 -10.76 -9.06
C LEU A 230 4.53 -9.92 -10.06
N CYS A 231 4.41 -10.36 -11.31
CA CYS A 231 3.55 -9.72 -12.30
C CYS A 231 2.06 -9.92 -12.01
N ASP A 232 1.71 -11.01 -11.33
CA ASP A 232 0.34 -11.28 -10.89
C ASP A 232 0.06 -10.56 -9.58
N SER A 233 -0.25 -9.26 -9.68
CA SER A 233 -0.67 -8.45 -8.53
C SER A 233 0.33 -8.44 -7.37
N ILE A 234 1.65 -8.55 -7.64
CA ILE A 234 2.69 -8.58 -6.60
C ILE A 234 2.43 -9.74 -5.60
N ASP A 235 2.16 -10.95 -6.09
CA ASP A 235 1.93 -12.12 -5.25
C ASP A 235 3.24 -12.59 -4.58
N THR A 236 3.54 -11.99 -3.43
CA THR A 236 4.70 -12.33 -2.63
C THR A 236 4.56 -13.70 -1.97
N SER A 237 3.35 -14.13 -1.60
CA SER A 237 3.11 -15.45 -1.01
C SER A 237 3.57 -16.57 -1.94
N SER A 238 3.11 -16.57 -3.20
CA SER A 238 3.52 -17.55 -4.20
C SER A 238 5.02 -17.50 -4.50
N VAL A 239 5.64 -16.31 -4.47
CA VAL A 239 7.10 -16.17 -4.61
C VAL A 239 7.85 -16.85 -3.45
N MET A 240 7.29 -16.83 -2.26
CA MET A 240 7.89 -17.44 -1.07
C MET A 240 7.63 -18.95 -1.01
N GLU A 241 6.53 -19.44 -1.61
CA GLU A 241 6.17 -20.85 -1.72
C GLU A 241 6.89 -21.59 -2.86
N ASN A 242 7.07 -20.97 -4.03
CA ASN A 242 7.68 -21.57 -5.24
C ASN A 242 9.20 -21.84 -5.14
N ARG A 243 9.75 -22.01 -3.94
CA ARG A 243 11.19 -22.21 -3.69
C ARG A 243 11.56 -23.65 -3.30
N THR A 244 10.58 -24.55 -3.25
CA THR A 244 10.71 -25.94 -2.78
C THR A 244 11.31 -26.94 -3.78
N PHE A 245 11.86 -26.49 -4.92
CA PHE A 245 12.54 -27.38 -5.87
C PHE A 245 14.02 -27.65 -5.54
N ILE A 246 14.51 -27.20 -4.38
CA ILE A 246 15.85 -27.53 -3.86
C ILE A 246 15.70 -28.41 -2.61
N ASN A 247 15.03 -29.55 -2.76
CA ASN A 247 15.03 -30.66 -1.80
C ASN A 247 15.54 -31.92 -2.49
#